data_AF-A0A182NWC0-F1
#
_entry.id   AF-A0A182NWC0-F1
#
_cell.length_a   1.000
_cell.length_b   1.000
_cell.length_c   1.000
_cell.angle_alpha   90.00
_cell.angle_beta   90.00
_cell.angle_gamma   90.00
#
_symmetry.space_group_name_H-M   'P 1'
#
loop_
_entity.id
_entity.type
_entity.pdbx_description
1 polymer ?
#
loop_
_entity_poly.entity_id
_entity_poly.type
_entity_poly.pdbx_seq_one_letter_code
_entity_poly.pdbx_strand_id
1 'polypeptide(L)'
;MSDFCELPLRTKGFYGVDFSKTLDKIKCIVFNMEGIWMEELSTADLIKRQQERNPSLECTEALIDQTLLAGGDASYSVDLVGDCVHFTVKYYLENYPVSFLFLLWQGSVQEVSCHYIKPLWRTLLRQEAEIRALVEELKRKDVEIAQYQAEGARLNRTAVQTAPFEVERFEREIPVQLPRQIVNVRNLLSSNVHRGCLMKTLDITQRAENTSPAAGAKRPSVPTVQQRSHSNRRKKRARQVVTCVDTARSSIAYDNEQEECE
;
A
#
# COMPACT_ATOMS: atom_id res chain seq x y z
N MET A 1 4.08 -4.74 12.08
CA MET A 1 4.43 -3.38 12.55
C MET A 1 5.92 -3.31 12.50
N SER A 2 6.45 -2.39 11.70
CA SER A 2 7.89 -2.29 11.45
C SER A 2 8.45 -1.01 12.07
N ASP A 3 9.54 -1.12 12.82
CA ASP A 3 10.26 -0.02 13.46
C ASP A 3 11.77 -0.13 13.20
N PHE A 4 12.53 0.92 13.48
CA PHE A 4 14.00 0.91 13.43
C PHE A 4 14.58 1.37 14.77
N CYS A 5 15.50 0.58 15.31
CA CYS A 5 16.14 0.91 16.58
C CYS A 5 17.63 0.56 16.58
N GLU A 6 18.40 1.25 17.43
CA GLU A 6 19.79 0.88 17.66
C GLU A 6 19.87 -0.30 18.61
N LEU A 7 20.50 -1.40 18.18
CA LEU A 7 20.69 -2.59 19.03
C LEU A 7 22.18 -2.95 19.12
N PRO A 8 22.67 -3.31 20.32
CA PRO A 8 24.04 -3.79 20.52
C PRO A 8 24.12 -5.30 20.25
N LEU A 9 23.82 -5.72 19.02
CA LEU A 9 23.98 -7.10 18.57
C LEU A 9 25.45 -7.38 18.22
N ARG A 10 25.74 -8.37 17.36
CA ARG A 10 27.12 -8.68 16.90
C ARG A 10 27.88 -7.46 16.38
N THR A 11 27.15 -6.53 15.79
CA THR A 11 27.63 -5.22 15.36
C THR A 11 26.69 -4.17 15.93
N LYS A 12 27.21 -3.14 16.60
CA LYS A 12 26.37 -2.01 16.98
C LYS A 12 25.90 -1.30 15.71
N GLY A 13 24.58 -1.15 15.56
CA GLY A 13 24.00 -0.52 14.38
C GLY A 13 22.49 -0.37 14.48
N PHE A 14 21.89 0.09 13.39
CA PHE A 14 20.44 0.18 13.24
C PHE A 14 19.88 -1.14 12.74
N TYR A 15 18.82 -1.58 13.40
CA TYR A 15 18.11 -2.81 13.10
C TYR A 15 16.65 -2.46 12.78
N GLY A 16 16.12 -3.05 11.71
CA GLY A 16 14.68 -3.09 11.48
C GLY A 16 14.08 -4.19 12.35
N VAL A 17 13.01 -3.86 13.07
CA VAL A 17 12.23 -4.79 13.89
C VAL A 17 10.84 -4.88 13.29
N ASP A 18 10.35 -6.09 13.03
CA ASP A 18 8.98 -6.31 12.60
C ASP A 18 8.28 -7.36 13.47
N PHE A 19 7.05 -7.03 13.86
CA PHE A 19 6.11 -7.96 14.46
C PHE A 19 4.94 -8.19 13.53
N SER A 20 4.62 -9.45 13.26
CA SER A 20 3.45 -9.84 12.48
C SER A 20 2.72 -11.00 13.13
N LYS A 21 1.40 -11.05 12.92
CA LYS A 21 0.54 -12.15 13.35
C LYS A 21 -0.08 -12.80 12.13
N THR A 22 0.10 -14.11 11.99
CA THR A 22 -0.55 -14.92 10.96
C THR A 22 -1.33 -16.01 11.66
N LEU A 23 -2.66 -15.94 11.59
CA LEU A 23 -3.57 -16.81 12.34
C LEU A 23 -3.28 -16.71 13.86
N ASP A 24 -2.87 -17.82 14.48
CA ASP A 24 -2.55 -17.95 15.90
C ASP A 24 -1.05 -17.79 16.19
N LYS A 25 -0.23 -17.49 15.18
CA LYS A 25 1.21 -17.37 15.33
C LYS A 25 1.69 -15.94 15.27
N ILE A 26 2.61 -15.62 16.17
CA ILE A 26 3.33 -14.35 16.23
C ILE A 26 4.73 -14.57 15.72
N LYS A 27 5.18 -13.66 14.86
CA LYS A 27 6.51 -13.65 14.29
C LYS A 27 7.20 -12.36 14.69
N CYS A 28 8.40 -12.50 15.24
CA CYS A 28 9.33 -11.40 15.46
C CYS A 28 10.49 -11.56 14.49
N ILE A 29 10.82 -10.49 13.77
CA ILE A 29 11.97 -10.40 12.88
C ILE A 29 12.80 -9.20 13.29
N VAL A 30 14.11 -9.41 13.41
CA VAL A 30 15.11 -8.36 13.59
C VAL A 30 16.12 -8.48 12.44
N PHE A 31 16.45 -7.38 11.76
CA PHE A 31 17.24 -7.39 10.53
C PHE A 31 18.22 -6.21 10.44
N ASN A 32 19.43 -6.44 9.94
CA ASN A 32 20.46 -5.40 9.80
C ASN A 32 21.18 -5.37 8.45
N MET A 33 20.48 -5.48 7.32
CA MET A 33 21.08 -5.47 5.96
C MET A 33 22.12 -6.57 5.66
N GLU A 34 22.66 -7.24 6.67
CA GLU A 34 23.62 -8.34 6.61
C GLU A 34 22.97 -9.66 6.98
N GLY A 35 22.12 -9.66 8.01
CA GLY A 35 21.44 -10.85 8.50
C GLY A 35 20.05 -10.58 9.04
N ILE A 36 19.33 -11.68 9.28
CA ILE A 36 18.02 -11.71 9.89
C ILE A 36 18.07 -12.61 11.12
N TRP A 37 17.37 -12.22 12.18
CA TRP A 37 17.09 -13.03 13.36
C TRP A 37 15.60 -13.12 13.54
N MET A 38 15.08 -14.32 13.80
CA MET A 38 13.65 -14.50 13.89
C MET A 38 13.24 -15.58 14.88
N GLU A 39 12.01 -15.41 15.38
CA GLU A 39 11.28 -16.42 16.13
C GLU A 39 9.82 -16.40 15.64
N GLU A 40 9.25 -17.60 15.47
CA GLU A 40 7.82 -17.79 15.22
C GLU A 40 7.28 -18.71 16.32
N LEU A 41 6.25 -18.27 17.03
CA LEU A 41 5.64 -19.03 18.13
C LEU A 41 4.13 -18.81 18.15
N SER A 42 3.40 -19.71 18.81
CA SER A 42 1.96 -19.53 19.01
C SER A 42 1.68 -18.41 20.00
N THR A 43 0.50 -17.78 19.86
CA THR A 43 0.02 -16.75 20.79
C THR A 43 -0.09 -17.31 22.21
N ALA A 44 -0.51 -18.57 22.34
CA ALA A 44 -0.57 -19.28 23.62
C ALA A 44 0.81 -19.47 24.26
N ASP A 45 1.83 -19.83 23.47
CA ASP A 45 3.20 -19.99 23.96
C ASP A 45 3.80 -18.65 24.41
N LEU A 46 3.50 -17.56 23.69
CA LEU A 46 3.94 -16.23 24.08
C LEU A 46 3.30 -15.80 25.41
N ILE A 47 1.98 -16.02 25.56
CA ILE A 47 1.25 -15.74 26.80
C ILE A 47 1.85 -16.55 27.96
N LYS A 48 2.03 -17.86 27.75
CA LYS A 48 2.62 -18.74 28.77
C LYS A 48 4.01 -18.28 29.19
N ARG A 49 4.89 -18.03 28.22
CA ARG A 49 6.25 -17.53 28.47
C ARG A 49 6.23 -16.22 29.25
N GLN A 50 5.28 -15.34 28.94
CA GLN A 50 5.17 -14.07 29.62
C GLN A 50 4.64 -14.22 31.05
N GLN A 51 3.66 -15.10 31.27
CA GLN A 51 3.15 -15.42 32.61
C GLN A 51 4.22 -16.07 33.49
N GLU A 52 5.09 -16.91 32.93
CA GLU A 52 6.23 -17.50 33.64
C GLU A 52 7.26 -16.43 34.06
N ARG A 53 7.49 -15.42 33.22
CA ARG A 53 8.44 -14.33 33.50
C ARG A 53 7.88 -13.29 34.46
N ASN A 54 6.60 -12.94 34.31
CA ASN A 54 5.91 -11.92 35.10
C ASN A 54 4.55 -12.43 35.57
N PRO A 55 4.49 -13.20 36.69
CA PRO A 55 3.24 -13.80 37.18
C PRO A 55 2.16 -12.78 37.56
N SER A 56 2.53 -11.52 37.81
CA SER A 56 1.60 -10.44 38.12
C SER A 56 0.91 -9.84 36.90
N LEU A 57 1.42 -10.09 35.70
CA LEU A 57 0.85 -9.57 34.45
C LEU A 57 -0.13 -10.57 33.87
N GLU A 58 -1.40 -10.19 33.76
CA GLU A 58 -2.38 -10.93 33.00
C GLU A 58 -2.17 -10.69 31.50
N CYS A 59 -1.33 -11.53 30.88
CA CYS A 59 -1.07 -11.45 29.45
C CYS A 59 -2.26 -12.06 28.67
N THR A 60 -2.96 -11.22 27.89
CA THR A 60 -4.08 -11.63 27.03
C THR A 60 -3.77 -11.41 25.55
N GLU A 61 -4.54 -12.04 24.66
CA GLU A 61 -4.38 -11.77 23.22
C GLU A 61 -4.66 -10.32 22.85
N ALA A 62 -5.65 -9.69 23.51
CA ALA A 62 -5.97 -8.28 23.32
C ALA A 62 -4.78 -7.38 23.67
N LEU A 63 -4.02 -7.73 24.73
CA LEU A 63 -2.81 -7.00 25.11
C LEU A 63 -1.72 -7.10 24.04
N ILE A 64 -1.53 -8.29 23.47
CA ILE A 64 -0.59 -8.51 22.37
C ILE A 64 -0.98 -7.68 21.15
N ASP A 65 -2.26 -7.71 20.78
CA ASP A 65 -2.75 -6.98 19.62
C ASP A 65 -2.64 -5.45 19.83
N GLN A 66 -2.88 -4.95 21.04
CA GLN A 66 -2.74 -3.53 21.41
C GLN A 66 -1.28 -3.06 21.56
N THR A 67 -0.31 -3.96 21.66
CA THR A 67 1.11 -3.62 21.85
C THR A 67 1.93 -3.94 20.60
N LEU A 68 2.26 -5.21 20.42
CA LEU A 68 3.15 -5.69 19.36
C LEU A 68 2.60 -5.41 17.96
N LEU A 69 1.28 -5.39 17.78
CA LEU A 69 0.66 -5.27 16.46
C LEU A 69 0.07 -3.89 16.16
N ALA A 70 -0.29 -3.11 17.17
CA ALA A 70 -1.01 -1.85 16.99
C ALA A 70 -0.13 -0.66 16.57
N GLY A 71 1.18 -0.70 16.78
CA GLY A 71 1.99 0.50 16.62
C GLY A 71 2.06 1.30 17.92
N GLY A 72 3.22 1.40 18.56
CA GLY A 72 3.39 2.20 19.78
C GLY A 72 4.86 2.32 20.17
N ASP A 73 5.16 3.31 21.03
CA ASP A 73 6.52 3.57 21.51
C ASP A 73 7.02 2.41 22.35
N ALA A 74 7.92 1.62 21.76
CA ALA A 74 8.56 0.48 22.39
C ALA A 74 10.02 0.80 22.72
N SER A 75 10.48 0.26 23.85
CA SER A 75 11.90 0.20 24.17
C SER A 75 12.41 -1.21 23.90
N TYR A 76 13.55 -1.31 23.23
CA TYR A 76 14.15 -2.58 22.83
C TYR A 76 15.43 -2.82 23.61
N SER A 77 15.64 -4.06 24.07
CA SER A 77 16.91 -4.49 24.66
C SER A 77 17.28 -5.88 24.18
N VAL A 78 18.58 -6.14 24.10
CA VAL A 78 19.11 -7.38 23.54
C VAL A 78 20.20 -7.94 24.43
N ASP A 79 20.10 -9.24 24.71
CA ASP A 79 21.14 -10.01 25.37
C ASP A 79 21.54 -11.20 24.48
N LEU A 80 22.84 -11.41 24.25
CA LEU A 80 23.31 -12.60 23.54
C LEU A 80 23.54 -13.74 24.53
N VAL A 81 22.84 -14.85 24.33
CA VAL A 81 22.94 -16.06 25.16
C VAL A 81 23.31 -17.24 24.26
N GLY A 82 24.61 -17.50 24.18
CA GLY A 82 25.16 -18.49 23.24
C GLY A 82 24.90 -18.06 21.79
N ASP A 83 24.26 -18.95 21.01
CA ASP A 83 23.88 -18.68 19.61
C ASP A 83 22.47 -18.06 19.48
N CYS A 84 21.76 -17.87 20.59
CA CYS A 84 20.43 -17.28 20.63
C CYS A 84 20.48 -15.81 21.06
N VAL A 85 19.63 -14.99 20.43
CA VAL A 85 19.44 -13.59 20.77
C VAL A 85 18.19 -13.45 21.62
N HIS A 86 18.36 -13.09 22.89
CA HIS A 86 17.25 -12.76 23.77
C HIS A 86 16.83 -11.31 23.51
N PHE A 87 15.74 -11.16 22.77
CA PHE A 87 15.20 -9.87 22.37
C PHE A 87 14.02 -9.51 23.27
N THR A 88 14.19 -8.49 24.11
CA THR A 88 13.12 -7.98 24.97
C THR A 88 12.55 -6.69 24.40
N VAL A 89 11.22 -6.66 24.31
CA VAL A 89 10.44 -5.50 23.88
C VAL A 89 9.67 -5.00 25.08
N LYS A 90 9.70 -3.71 25.36
CA LYS A 90 9.02 -3.11 26.50
C LYS A 90 8.11 -1.97 26.06
N TYR A 91 6.84 -2.09 26.39
CA TYR A 91 5.81 -1.08 26.22
C TYR A 91 5.42 -0.48 27.56
N TYR A 92 4.90 0.74 27.53
CA TYR A 92 4.28 1.38 28.69
C TYR A 92 2.82 1.67 28.36
N LEU A 93 1.90 0.87 28.89
CA LEU A 93 0.46 1.08 28.75
C LEU A 93 -0.07 1.71 30.02
N GLU A 94 -0.59 2.93 29.95
CA GLU A 94 -1.14 3.66 31.11
C GLU A 94 -0.15 3.71 32.30
N ASN A 95 1.14 3.88 32.00
CA ASN A 95 2.27 3.83 32.95
C ASN A 95 2.59 2.45 33.54
N TYR A 96 1.96 1.38 33.06
CA TYR A 96 2.29 0.01 33.41
C TYR A 96 3.28 -0.59 32.41
N PRO A 97 4.45 -1.09 32.85
CA PRO A 97 5.44 -1.67 31.95
C PRO A 97 5.04 -3.10 31.54
N VAL A 98 4.79 -3.30 30.25
CA VAL A 98 4.55 -4.61 29.65
C VAL A 98 5.79 -4.99 28.86
N SER A 99 6.40 -6.14 29.17
CA SER A 99 7.56 -6.64 28.43
C SER A 99 7.22 -7.93 27.70
N PHE A 100 7.87 -8.20 26.57
CA PHE A 100 7.78 -9.47 25.85
C PHE A 100 9.19 -9.97 25.57
N LEU A 101 9.40 -11.29 25.68
CA LEU A 101 10.68 -11.94 25.38
C LEU A 101 10.57 -12.81 24.13
N PHE A 102 11.41 -12.52 23.16
CA PHE A 102 11.63 -13.34 21.98
C PHE A 102 13.03 -13.96 22.02
N LEU A 103 13.11 -15.23 21.62
CA LEU A 103 14.31 -16.03 21.53
C LEU A 103 14.66 -16.19 20.05
N LEU A 104 15.38 -15.20 19.51
CA LEU A 104 15.63 -15.11 18.08
C LEU A 104 16.85 -15.96 17.68
N TRP A 105 16.71 -16.66 16.56
CA TRP A 105 17.80 -17.43 15.95
C TRP A 105 18.21 -16.81 14.63
N GLN A 106 19.48 -16.96 14.26
CA GLN A 106 19.98 -16.50 12.98
C GLN A 106 19.22 -17.22 11.85
N GLY A 107 18.55 -16.44 11.01
CA GLY A 107 17.85 -16.97 9.86
C GLY A 107 18.79 -17.38 8.74
N SER A 108 18.35 -18.36 7.97
CA SER A 108 18.93 -18.87 6.75
C SER A 108 18.87 -17.88 5.58
N VAL A 109 19.68 -18.13 4.55
CA VAL A 109 19.66 -17.36 3.30
C VAL A 109 18.27 -17.40 2.65
N GLN A 110 17.57 -18.52 2.77
CA GLN A 110 16.21 -18.70 2.28
C GLN A 110 15.23 -17.79 3.02
N GLU A 111 15.36 -17.62 4.33
CA GLU A 111 14.51 -16.70 5.10
C GLU A 111 14.78 -15.25 4.74
N VAL A 112 16.05 -14.84 4.59
CA VAL A 112 16.41 -13.51 4.07
C VAL A 112 15.78 -13.29 2.68
N SER A 113 15.87 -14.29 1.81
CA SER A 113 15.31 -14.23 0.47
C SER A 113 13.79 -14.05 0.49
N CYS A 114 13.09 -14.86 1.29
CA CYS A 114 11.63 -14.86 1.37
C CYS A 114 11.06 -13.62 2.06
N HIS A 115 11.71 -13.12 3.11
CA HIS A 115 11.19 -12.01 3.93
C HIS A 115 11.59 -10.62 3.42
N TYR A 116 12.73 -10.48 2.76
CA TYR A 116 13.21 -9.16 2.30
C TYR A 116 13.45 -9.11 0.80
N ILE A 117 14.28 -10.01 0.24
CA ILE A 117 14.71 -9.89 -1.16
C ILE A 117 13.54 -10.03 -2.13
N LYS A 118 12.75 -11.10 -2.02
CA LYS A 118 11.59 -11.33 -2.91
C LYS A 118 10.53 -10.22 -2.76
N PRO A 119 10.10 -9.81 -1.55
CA PRO A 119 9.19 -8.69 -1.38
C PRO A 119 9.72 -7.37 -1.98
N LEU A 120 11.00 -7.04 -1.78
CA LEU A 120 11.60 -5.85 -2.38
C LEU A 120 11.52 -5.86 -3.90
N TRP A 121 11.85 -7.00 -4.54
CA TRP A 121 11.71 -7.12 -5.99
C TRP A 121 10.25 -7.04 -6.46
N ARG A 122 9.30 -7.59 -5.71
CA ARG A 122 7.86 -7.45 -6.01
C ARG A 122 7.42 -5.99 -5.93
N THR A 123 7.82 -5.27 -4.89
CA THR A 123 7.53 -3.84 -4.73
C THR A 123 8.15 -3.03 -5.86
N LEU A 124 9.39 -3.31 -6.22
CA LEU A 124 10.07 -2.62 -7.31
C LEU A 124 9.37 -2.86 -8.66
N LEU A 125 8.96 -4.09 -8.94
CA LEU A 125 8.18 -4.42 -10.15
C LEU A 125 6.83 -3.70 -10.18
N ARG A 126 6.15 -3.61 -9.04
CA ARG A 126 4.89 -2.87 -8.92
C ARG A 126 5.11 -1.38 -9.19
N GLN A 127 6.11 -0.77 -8.56
CA GLN A 127 6.43 0.64 -8.77
C GLN A 127 6.80 0.92 -10.23
N GLU A 128 7.55 0.03 -10.86
CA GLU A 128 7.92 0.15 -12.27
C GLU A 128 6.69 0.09 -13.20
N ALA A 129 5.75 -0.81 -12.92
CA ALA A 129 4.49 -0.88 -13.64
C ALA A 129 3.63 0.38 -13.43
N GLU A 130 3.56 0.91 -12.21
CA GLU A 130 2.86 2.16 -11.88
C GLU A 130 3.47 3.35 -12.64
N ILE A 131 4.81 3.47 -12.67
CA ILE A 131 5.52 4.50 -13.42
C ILE A 131 5.18 4.43 -14.92
N ARG A 132 5.20 3.22 -15.51
CA ARG A 132 4.82 3.05 -16.93
C ARG A 132 3.38 3.43 -17.21
N ALA A 133 2.46 3.05 -16.33
CA ALA A 133 1.05 3.42 -16.46
C ALA A 133 0.86 4.94 -16.42
N LEU A 134 1.57 5.63 -15.51
CA LEU A 134 1.55 7.09 -15.43
C LEU A 134 2.14 7.76 -16.66
N VAL A 135 3.23 7.23 -17.22
CA VAL A 135 3.83 7.73 -18.47
C VAL A 135 2.84 7.63 -19.64
N GLU A 136 2.16 6.51 -19.79
CA GLU A 136 1.15 6.34 -20.85
C GLU A 136 -0.08 7.22 -20.61
N GLU A 137 -0.49 7.40 -19.36
CA GLU A 137 -1.58 8.32 -19.00
C GLU A 137 -1.24 9.77 -19.36
N LEU A 138 -0.01 10.22 -19.06
CA LEU A 138 0.45 11.57 -19.42
C LEU A 138 0.45 11.78 -20.94
N LYS A 139 0.98 10.83 -21.71
CA LYS A 139 0.95 10.90 -23.18
C LYS A 139 -0.49 10.94 -23.71
N ARG A 140 -1.39 10.15 -23.13
CA ARG A 140 -2.82 10.16 -23.50
C ARG A 140 -3.44 11.54 -23.25
N LYS A 141 -3.10 12.16 -22.11
CA LYS A 141 -3.58 13.51 -21.76
C LYS A 141 -3.01 14.58 -22.69
N ASP A 142 -1.77 14.46 -23.13
CA ASP A 142 -1.20 15.38 -24.11
C ASP A 142 -1.91 15.30 -25.47
N VAL A 143 -2.27 14.08 -25.92
CA VAL A 143 -3.07 13.90 -27.14
C VAL A 143 -4.47 14.53 -26.98
N GLU A 144 -5.10 14.37 -25.82
CA GLU A 144 -6.40 14.98 -25.50
C GLU A 144 -6.31 16.52 -25.52
N ILE A 145 -5.27 17.10 -24.92
CA ILE A 145 -5.03 18.56 -24.94
C ILE A 145 -4.80 19.05 -26.37
N ALA A 146 -3.99 18.34 -27.16
CA ALA A 146 -3.73 18.69 -28.55
C ALA A 146 -5.02 18.64 -29.40
N GLN A 147 -5.89 17.66 -29.14
CA GLN A 147 -7.20 17.56 -29.80
C GLN A 147 -8.08 18.77 -29.48
N TYR A 148 -8.19 19.17 -28.21
CA TYR A 148 -8.96 20.37 -27.83
C TYR A 148 -8.44 21.63 -28.53
N GLN A 149 -7.11 21.78 -28.62
CA GLN A 149 -6.50 22.91 -29.32
C GLN A 149 -6.81 22.88 -30.83
N ALA A 150 -6.78 21.70 -31.45
CA ALA A 150 -7.13 21.53 -32.87
C ALA A 150 -8.60 21.84 -33.18
N GLU A 151 -9.50 21.56 -32.22
CA GLU A 151 -10.92 21.90 -32.30
C GLU A 151 -11.21 23.39 -32.02
N GLY A 152 -10.18 24.18 -31.70
CA GLY A 152 -10.27 25.62 -31.47
C GLY A 152 -10.57 26.03 -30.03
N ALA A 153 -10.50 25.09 -29.08
CA ALA A 153 -10.60 25.43 -27.67
C ALA A 153 -9.43 26.33 -27.24
N ARG A 154 -9.73 27.37 -26.46
CA ARG A 154 -8.74 28.30 -25.91
C ARG A 154 -8.78 28.27 -24.39
N LEU A 155 -7.60 28.29 -23.77
CA LEU A 155 -7.48 28.37 -22.31
C LEU A 155 -7.84 29.77 -21.83
N ASN A 156 -8.71 29.86 -20.82
CA ASN A 156 -9.03 31.12 -20.14
C ASN A 156 -7.92 31.57 -19.18
N ARG A 157 -7.12 30.62 -18.66
CA ARG A 157 -5.98 30.88 -17.77
C ARG A 157 -4.72 30.29 -18.41
N THR A 158 -3.76 31.13 -18.78
CA THR A 158 -2.51 30.66 -19.40
C THR A 158 -1.58 29.96 -18.41
N ALA A 159 -1.68 30.29 -17.12
CA ALA A 159 -0.87 29.67 -16.07
C ALA A 159 -1.11 28.15 -15.88
N VAL A 160 -2.22 27.61 -16.38
CA VAL A 160 -2.50 26.15 -16.32
C VAL A 160 -1.99 25.39 -17.55
N GLN A 161 -1.41 26.08 -18.53
CA GLN A 161 -0.85 25.44 -19.71
C GLN A 161 0.39 24.63 -19.33
N THR A 162 0.38 23.35 -19.65
CA THR A 162 1.52 22.46 -19.47
C THR A 162 2.29 22.27 -20.78
N ALA A 163 3.59 22.02 -20.69
CA ALA A 163 4.36 21.52 -21.82
C ALA A 163 4.04 20.03 -22.06
N PRO A 164 4.12 19.54 -23.31
CA PRO A 164 4.01 18.11 -23.60
C PRO A 164 5.01 17.30 -22.78
N PHE A 165 4.58 16.15 -22.29
CA PHE A 165 5.41 15.29 -21.46
C PHE A 165 6.47 14.54 -22.29
N GLU A 166 7.73 14.69 -21.88
CA GLU A 166 8.87 14.01 -22.48
C GLU A 166 9.63 13.20 -21.41
N VAL A 167 9.64 11.87 -21.55
CA VAL A 167 10.24 10.95 -20.57
C VAL A 167 11.72 11.25 -20.34
N GLU A 168 12.50 11.41 -21.42
CA GLU A 168 13.94 11.66 -21.32
C GLU A 168 14.25 13.00 -20.64
N ARG A 169 13.42 14.01 -20.88
CA ARG A 169 13.55 15.32 -20.23
C ARG A 169 13.25 15.22 -18.74
N PHE A 170 12.15 14.55 -18.39
CA PHE A 170 11.77 14.30 -17.01
C PHE A 170 12.87 13.56 -16.22
N GLU A 171 13.47 12.52 -16.82
CA GLU A 171 14.56 11.77 -16.18
C GLU A 171 15.84 12.59 -15.99
N ARG A 172 16.12 13.55 -16.87
CA ARG A 172 17.27 14.46 -16.74
C ARG A 172 17.03 15.53 -15.68
N GLU A 173 15.80 16.06 -15.59
CA GLU A 173 15.43 17.15 -14.68
C GLU A 173 15.16 16.68 -13.26
N ILE A 174 14.73 15.42 -13.09
CA ILE A 174 14.52 14.79 -11.78
C ILE A 174 15.50 13.62 -11.61
N PRO A 175 16.82 13.88 -11.48
CA PRO A 175 17.79 12.83 -11.30
C PRO A 175 17.67 12.24 -9.89
N VAL A 176 17.27 10.98 -9.80
CA VAL A 176 17.47 10.19 -8.58
C VAL A 176 18.94 9.76 -8.56
N GLN A 177 19.76 10.47 -7.79
CA GLN A 177 21.15 10.07 -7.59
C GLN A 177 21.19 8.79 -6.74
N LEU A 178 21.49 7.66 -7.38
CA LEU A 178 21.69 6.40 -6.70
C LEU A 178 23.19 6.17 -6.46
N PRO A 179 23.59 5.54 -5.34
CA PRO A 179 24.96 5.10 -5.14
C PRO A 179 25.44 4.25 -6.31
N ARG A 180 26.76 4.17 -6.55
CA ARG A 180 27.34 3.31 -7.60
C ARG A 180 26.86 1.87 -7.41
N GLN A 181 26.01 1.41 -8.32
CA GLN A 181 25.44 0.08 -8.25
C GLN A 181 26.35 -0.91 -8.95
N ILE A 182 26.61 -2.06 -8.31
CA ILE A 182 27.28 -3.20 -8.96
C ILE A 182 26.33 -3.86 -9.97
N VAL A 183 25.03 -3.83 -9.69
CA VAL A 183 23.97 -4.39 -10.55
C VAL A 183 23.12 -3.27 -11.11
N ASN A 184 23.05 -3.14 -12.44
CA ASN A 184 22.18 -2.16 -13.09
C ASN A 184 20.74 -2.68 -13.12
N VAL A 185 20.00 -2.37 -12.04
CA VAL A 185 18.61 -2.82 -11.84
C VAL A 185 17.68 -2.29 -12.95
N ARG A 186 17.94 -1.08 -13.45
CA ARG A 186 17.14 -0.45 -14.52
C ARG A 186 17.13 -1.32 -15.78
N ASN A 187 18.29 -1.80 -16.22
CA ASN A 187 18.41 -2.65 -17.40
C ASN A 187 17.66 -3.98 -17.25
N LEU A 188 17.58 -4.51 -16.03
CA LEU A 188 16.84 -5.74 -15.75
C LEU A 188 15.32 -5.51 -15.93
N LEU A 189 14.81 -4.36 -15.51
CA LEU A 189 13.37 -4.04 -15.57
C LEU A 189 12.93 -3.58 -16.96
N SER A 190 13.79 -2.86 -17.69
CA SER A 190 13.53 -2.41 -19.06
C SER A 190 13.38 -3.57 -20.06
N SER A 191 14.09 -4.68 -19.85
CA SER A 191 13.98 -5.86 -20.71
C SER A 191 12.72 -6.67 -20.40
N ASN A 192 11.83 -6.83 -21.39
CA ASN A 192 10.64 -7.67 -21.28
C ASN A 192 10.97 -9.13 -20.93
N VAL A 193 12.09 -9.66 -21.44
CA VAL A 193 12.52 -11.04 -21.19
C VAL A 193 12.98 -11.21 -19.74
N HIS A 194 13.85 -10.31 -19.25
CA HIS A 194 14.35 -10.36 -17.88
C HIS A 194 13.22 -10.12 -16.87
N ARG A 195 12.33 -9.16 -17.15
CA ARG A 195 11.13 -8.92 -16.34
C ARG A 195 10.24 -10.16 -16.30
N GLY A 196 9.98 -10.80 -17.44
CA GLY A 196 9.17 -12.02 -17.50
C GLY A 196 9.78 -13.19 -16.71
N CYS A 197 11.11 -13.33 -16.75
CA CYS A 197 11.82 -14.32 -15.93
C CYS A 197 11.70 -14.00 -14.43
N LEU A 198 11.95 -12.75 -14.05
CA LEU A 198 11.86 -12.29 -12.66
C LEU A 198 10.45 -12.47 -12.09
N MET A 199 9.40 -12.15 -12.85
CA MET A 199 8.01 -12.36 -12.43
C MET A 199 7.72 -13.84 -12.14
N LYS A 200 8.25 -14.76 -12.95
CA LYS A 200 8.12 -16.20 -12.72
C LYS A 200 8.85 -16.63 -11.45
N THR A 201 10.07 -16.16 -11.22
CA THR A 201 10.85 -16.48 -10.01
C THR A 201 10.20 -15.96 -8.72
N LEU A 202 9.44 -14.89 -8.80
CA LEU A 202 8.75 -14.26 -7.68
C LEU A 202 7.32 -14.76 -7.47
N ASP A 203 6.88 -15.72 -8.29
CA ASP A 203 5.53 -16.28 -8.31
C ASP A 203 4.44 -15.21 -8.52
N ILE A 204 4.75 -14.17 -9.31
CA ILE A 204 3.79 -13.10 -9.61
C ILE A 204 2.96 -13.52 -10.83
N THR A 205 1.69 -13.85 -10.60
CA THR A 205 0.69 -14.01 -11.67
C THR A 205 0.14 -12.66 -12.07
N GLN A 206 0.28 -12.29 -13.35
CA GLN A 206 -0.51 -11.18 -13.89
C GLN A 206 -1.97 -11.62 -13.93
N ARG A 207 -2.84 -10.89 -13.25
CA ARG A 207 -4.28 -11.04 -13.43
C ARG A 207 -4.58 -10.46 -14.81
N ALA A 208 -4.78 -11.33 -15.81
CA ALA A 208 -5.28 -10.91 -17.10
C ALA A 208 -6.66 -10.29 -16.87
N GLU A 209 -6.78 -8.97 -17.05
CA GLU A 209 -8.08 -8.35 -17.26
C GLU A 209 -8.61 -8.88 -18.59
N ASN A 210 -9.41 -9.94 -18.51
CA ASN A 210 -10.12 -10.50 -19.65
C ASN A 210 -11.21 -9.52 -20.09
N THR A 211 -10.85 -8.51 -20.87
CA THR A 211 -11.76 -7.94 -21.86
C THR A 211 -11.72 -8.85 -23.08
N SER A 212 -12.68 -9.77 -23.16
CA SER A 212 -13.03 -10.41 -24.44
C SER A 212 -14.47 -10.05 -24.82
N PRO A 213 -14.71 -9.70 -26.10
CA PRO A 213 -15.97 -9.23 -26.61
C PRO A 213 -16.93 -10.40 -26.86
N ALA A 214 -18.09 -10.40 -26.22
CA ALA A 214 -19.16 -11.33 -26.56
C ALA A 214 -19.88 -10.85 -27.84
N ALA A 215 -19.35 -11.25 -28.99
CA ALA A 215 -20.07 -11.23 -30.25
C ALA A 215 -20.71 -12.61 -30.50
N GLY A 216 -22.04 -12.63 -30.67
CA GLY A 216 -22.73 -13.65 -31.47
C GLY A 216 -23.49 -14.72 -30.71
N ALA A 217 -24.73 -14.43 -30.32
CA ALA A 217 -25.77 -15.45 -30.21
C ALA A 217 -27.14 -14.91 -30.65
N LYS A 218 -27.60 -15.50 -31.76
CA LYS A 218 -28.79 -15.30 -32.58
C LYS A 218 -30.11 -15.04 -31.82
N ARG A 219 -30.85 -14.05 -32.32
CA ARG A 219 -32.32 -13.89 -32.19
C ARG A 219 -33.07 -15.15 -32.61
N PRO A 220 -34.14 -15.52 -31.90
CA PRO A 220 -35.30 -16.16 -32.50
C PRO A 220 -36.50 -15.20 -32.53
N SER A 221 -37.23 -15.29 -33.64
CA SER A 221 -38.43 -14.56 -34.03
C SER A 221 -39.68 -14.93 -33.24
N VAL A 222 -40.53 -13.92 -33.08
CA VAL A 222 -41.92 -13.89 -32.58
C VAL A 222 -42.83 -14.95 -33.22
N PRO A 223 -43.86 -15.42 -32.50
CA PRO A 223 -45.17 -15.63 -33.11
C PRO A 223 -46.25 -14.75 -32.47
N THR A 224 -47.01 -14.11 -33.37
CA THR A 224 -48.18 -13.28 -33.11
C THR A 224 -49.42 -14.16 -32.91
N VAL A 225 -50.17 -13.97 -31.82
CA VAL A 225 -51.61 -14.30 -31.76
C VAL A 225 -52.36 -13.19 -31.00
N GLN A 226 -53.44 -12.74 -31.63
CA GLN A 226 -54.35 -11.64 -31.25
C GLN A 226 -55.36 -12.04 -30.16
N GLN A 227 -55.84 -11.06 -29.38
CA GLN A 227 -57.27 -10.65 -29.21
C GLN A 227 -57.36 -9.57 -28.12
N ARG A 228 -57.79 -8.32 -28.43
CA ARG A 228 -59.15 -7.73 -28.22
C ARG A 228 -59.65 -7.88 -26.76
N SER A 229 -60.18 -6.90 -26.02
CA SER A 229 -60.75 -5.57 -26.29
C SER A 229 -61.26 -4.93 -24.98
N HIS A 230 -61.32 -3.58 -24.91
CA HIS A 230 -62.20 -2.68 -24.10
C HIS A 230 -62.36 -2.92 -22.57
N SER A 231 -62.29 -1.93 -21.67
CA SER A 231 -63.16 -0.74 -21.61
C SER A 231 -62.76 0.23 -20.48
N ASN A 232 -63.17 1.48 -20.65
CA ASN A 232 -62.98 2.63 -19.75
C ASN A 232 -63.71 2.49 -18.40
N ARG A 233 -63.11 3.01 -17.31
CA ARG A 233 -63.87 3.68 -16.24
C ARG A 233 -63.04 4.73 -15.47
N ARG A 234 -63.53 5.96 -15.52
CA ARG A 234 -63.12 7.18 -14.79
C ARG A 234 -63.31 7.06 -13.27
N LYS A 235 -62.42 7.71 -12.49
CA LYS A 235 -62.66 8.52 -11.26
C LYS A 235 -61.31 9.18 -10.89
N LYS A 236 -61.01 10.45 -11.19
CA LYS A 236 -61.43 11.78 -10.68
C LYS A 236 -60.94 12.15 -9.24
N ARG A 237 -60.06 13.18 -9.21
CA ARG A 237 -59.72 14.18 -8.13
C ARG A 237 -58.76 13.72 -7.01
N ALA A 238 -57.82 14.52 -6.49
CA ALA A 238 -57.66 16.00 -6.44
C ALA A 238 -56.18 16.48 -6.37
N ARG A 239 -55.99 17.79 -6.61
CA ARG A 239 -54.73 18.58 -6.64
C ARG A 239 -54.30 19.11 -5.25
N GLN A 240 -53.00 19.33 -5.06
CA GLN A 240 -52.34 20.52 -4.44
C GLN A 240 -50.82 20.34 -4.61
N VAL A 241 -50.06 21.11 -5.42
CA VAL A 241 -49.66 22.54 -5.37
C VAL A 241 -48.65 22.87 -4.25
N VAL A 242 -47.37 22.93 -4.68
CA VAL A 242 -46.31 23.94 -4.44
C VAL A 242 -45.89 24.30 -3.02
N THR A 243 -44.59 24.15 -2.73
CA THR A 243 -43.66 25.25 -2.33
C THR A 243 -42.20 24.89 -2.59
N CYS A 244 -41.45 25.86 -3.11
CA CYS A 244 -40.00 25.89 -3.32
C CYS A 244 -39.27 26.49 -2.09
N VAL A 245 -37.92 26.65 -2.22
CA VAL A 245 -36.99 27.55 -1.50
C VAL A 245 -36.26 26.87 -0.31
N ASP A 246 -34.94 26.93 -0.10
CA ASP A 246 -33.79 27.43 -0.87
C ASP A 246 -32.46 26.91 -0.26
N THR A 247 -31.41 27.03 -1.08
CA THR A 247 -29.96 27.15 -0.83
C THR A 247 -29.35 27.14 0.60
N ALA A 248 -28.18 26.48 0.70
CA ALA A 248 -27.00 27.06 1.33
C ALA A 248 -25.69 26.52 0.71
N ARG A 249 -25.08 27.33 -0.16
CA ARG A 249 -23.64 27.30 -0.47
C ARG A 249 -22.91 27.99 0.67
N SER A 250 -21.84 27.41 1.18
CA SER A 250 -20.84 28.11 2.00
C SER A 250 -19.52 28.14 1.23
N SER A 251 -19.12 29.36 0.88
CA SER A 251 -17.89 29.77 0.23
C SER A 251 -16.75 29.85 1.24
N ILE A 252 -15.58 29.33 0.87
CA ILE A 252 -14.31 29.57 1.58
C ILE A 252 -13.71 30.86 1.02
N ALA A 253 -13.51 31.84 1.91
CA ALA A 253 -12.77 33.07 1.67
C ALA A 253 -11.26 32.81 1.85
N TYR A 254 -10.43 33.47 1.04
CA TYR A 254 -9.00 33.61 1.28
C TYR A 254 -8.72 35.10 1.48
N ASP A 255 -8.14 35.41 2.64
CA ASP A 255 -7.68 36.74 3.03
C ASP A 255 -6.46 37.13 2.19
N ASN A 256 -6.60 38.27 1.50
CA ASN A 256 -5.50 39.02 0.91
C ASN A 256 -5.15 40.14 1.89
N GLU A 257 -4.02 40.05 2.57
CA GLU A 257 -3.37 41.22 3.16
C GLU A 257 -2.37 41.76 2.14
N GLN A 258 -2.70 42.95 1.61
CA GLN A 258 -1.75 43.84 0.94
C GLN A 258 -1.06 44.68 2.01
N GLU A 259 0.27 44.65 2.05
CA GLU A 259 1.07 45.77 2.55
C GLU A 259 1.88 46.33 1.37
N GLU A 260 1.42 47.48 0.86
CA GLU A 260 2.26 48.48 0.20
C GLU A 260 2.79 49.42 1.27
N CYS A 261 4.10 49.72 1.26
CA CYS A 261 4.66 51.03 1.60
C CYS A 261 6.05 51.17 0.95
N GLU A 262 6.09 52.10 -0.01
CA GLU A 262 7.21 52.93 -0.52
C GLU A 262 8.48 52.28 -1.11
#